data_AF-A0A448WHR1-F1
#
_entry.id   AF-A0A448WHR1-F1
#
_cell.length_a   1.000
_cell.length_b   1.000
_cell.length_c   1.000
_cell.angle_alpha   90.00
_cell.angle_beta   90.00
_cell.angle_gamma   90.00
#
_symmetry.space_group_name_H-M   'P 1'
#
loop_
_entity.id
_entity.type
_entity.pdbx_description
1 polymer ?
#
loop_
_entity_poly.entity_id
_entity_poly.type
_entity_poly.pdbx_seq_one_letter_code
_entity_poly.pdbx_strand_id
1 'polypeptide(L)'
;MMIMLPRSVILVLLSATVPNVNEFADWLGRIRSSITGPGNSLLEHPVDTIHVVVTEKRPVPLEHFLYSGFEASGQDDLYMIVNQQGHFYLPGII
;
A
#
# COMPACT_ATOMS: atom_id res chain seq x y z
N MET A 1 10.28 8.70 16.49
CA MET A 1 11.38 7.71 16.45
C MET A 1 12.21 7.80 15.16
N MET A 2 11.60 7.76 13.96
CA MET A 2 12.34 7.75 12.67
C MET A 2 13.27 8.96 12.41
N ILE A 3 12.95 10.13 12.97
CA ILE A 3 13.66 11.40 12.75
C ILE A 3 15.00 11.46 13.49
N MET A 4 15.16 10.78 14.63
CA MET A 4 16.37 10.85 15.46
C MET A 4 17.35 9.69 15.24
N LEU A 5 17.19 8.93 14.15
CA LEU A 5 18.03 7.76 13.89
C LEU A 5 19.40 8.16 13.31
N PRO A 6 20.51 7.52 13.75
CA PRO A 6 21.84 7.75 13.19
C PRO A 6 21.95 7.42 11.70
N ARG A 7 22.91 8.04 11.00
CA ARG A 7 23.13 7.90 9.55
C ARG A 7 23.45 6.47 9.09
N SER A 8 24.08 5.67 9.95
CA SER A 8 24.43 4.28 9.65
C SER A 8 23.24 3.32 9.62
N VAL A 9 22.05 3.76 10.04
CA VAL A 9 20.86 2.93 10.10
C VAL A 9 20.13 2.96 8.76
N ILE A 10 19.99 1.78 8.14
CA ILE A 10 19.15 1.55 6.97
C ILE A 10 17.70 1.41 7.44
N LEU A 11 16.79 2.15 6.81
CA LEU A 11 15.35 2.02 7.07
C LEU A 11 14.70 1.04 6.08
N VAL A 12 13.95 0.10 6.62
CA VAL A 12 13.01 -0.74 5.87
C VAL A 12 11.61 -0.44 6.39
N LEU A 13 10.75 0.10 5.53
CA LEU A 13 9.39 0.49 5.88
C LEU A 13 8.41 -0.46 5.19
N LEU A 14 7.55 -1.11 5.98
CA LEU A 14 6.50 -1.99 5.51
C LEU A 14 5.15 -1.39 5.90
N SER A 15 4.32 -1.14 4.89
CA SER A 15 2.98 -0.58 5.04
C SER A 15 1.98 -1.33 4.17
N ALA A 16 0.69 -1.23 4.50
CA ALA A 16 -0.37 -1.54 3.54
C ALA A 16 -0.33 -0.57 2.35
N THR A 17 -1.14 -0.82 1.32
CA THR A 17 -1.29 0.07 0.16
C THR A 17 -1.83 1.43 0.59
N VAL A 18 -1.09 2.51 0.32
CA VAL A 18 -1.46 3.91 0.62
C VAL A 18 -1.26 4.76 -0.65
N PRO A 19 -2.20 5.66 -1.02
CA PRO A 19 -2.17 6.38 -2.29
C PRO A 19 -1.05 7.42 -2.43
N ASN A 20 -0.46 7.92 -1.33
CA ASN A 20 0.51 9.02 -1.33
C ASN A 20 1.94 8.58 -1.00
N VAL A 21 2.32 7.36 -1.40
CA VAL A 21 3.62 6.77 -1.07
C VAL A 21 4.83 7.61 -1.54
N ASN A 22 4.71 8.28 -2.68
CA ASN A 22 5.79 9.09 -3.25
C ASN A 22 6.01 10.38 -2.45
N GLU A 23 4.92 11.05 -2.06
CA GLU A 23 5.00 12.25 -1.22
C GLU A 23 5.62 11.92 0.14
N PHE A 24 5.23 10.78 0.71
CA PHE A 24 5.80 10.29 1.96
C PHE A 24 7.30 9.98 1.82
N ALA A 25 7.72 9.33 0.73
CA ALA A 25 9.12 9.05 0.45
C ALA A 25 9.93 10.32 0.23
N ASP A 26 9.41 11.29 -0.53
CA ASP A 26 10.09 12.58 -0.75
C ASP A 26 10.25 13.37 0.55
N TRP A 27 9.20 13.41 1.37
CA TRP A 27 9.26 14.03 2.68
C TRP A 27 10.29 13.35 3.58
N LEU A 28 10.28 12.01 3.66
CA LEU A 28 11.19 11.25 4.50
C LEU A 28 12.65 11.39 4.06
N GLY A 29 12.89 11.43 2.74
CA GLY A 29 14.22 11.67 2.18
C GLY A 29 14.75 13.06 2.55
N ARG A 30 13.94 14.11 2.36
CA ARG A 30 14.30 15.48 2.73
C ARG A 30 14.57 15.64 4.22
N ILE A 31 13.79 14.99 5.09
CA ILE A 31 14.00 15.04 6.54
C ILE A 31 15.33 14.39 6.92
N ARG A 32 15.67 13.22 6.34
CA ARG A 32 16.97 12.58 6.59
C ARG A 32 18.14 13.41 6.07
N SER A 33 18.03 14.03 4.89
CA SER A 33 19.07 14.92 4.37
C SER A 33 19.21 16.20 5.19
N SER A 34 18.10 16.84 5.59
CA SER A 34 18.10 18.10 6.35
C SER A 34 18.78 17.96 7.72
N ILE A 35 18.59 16.83 8.40
CA ILE A 35 19.23 16.53 9.69
C ILE A 35 20.74 16.22 9.53
N THR A 36 21.17 15.90 8.31
CA THR A 36 22.53 15.40 8.03
C THR A 36 23.49 16.49 7.51
N GLY A 37 23.00 17.71 7.25
CA GLY A 37 23.80 18.83 6.74
C GLY A 37 24.31 18.62 5.29
N PRO A 38 24.95 19.62 4.65
CA PRO A 38 25.49 19.48 3.30
C PRO A 38 26.74 18.59 3.33
N GLY A 39 26.53 17.28 3.30
CA GLY A 39 27.60 16.27 3.26
C GLY A 39 28.13 16.09 1.84
N ASN A 40 29.36 16.55 1.61
CA ASN A 40 30.24 16.21 0.49
C ASN A 40 30.56 14.70 0.43
N SER A 41 29.60 13.85 0.08
CA SER A 41 29.87 12.42 -0.11
C SER A 41 30.18 12.15 -1.58
N LEU A 42 31.47 12.02 -1.89
CA LEU A 42 32.00 11.50 -3.16
C LEU A 42 31.88 9.97 -3.28
N LEU A 43 31.20 9.30 -2.33
CA LEU A 43 30.86 7.89 -2.43
C LEU A 43 29.55 7.75 -3.21
N GLU A 44 29.61 6.92 -4.25
CA GLU A 44 28.62 6.67 -5.32
C GLU A 44 27.21 6.22 -4.84
N HIS A 45 27.01 6.08 -3.53
CA HIS A 45 25.72 5.70 -2.94
C HIS A 45 25.18 6.84 -2.06
N PRO A 46 24.17 7.61 -2.54
CA PRO A 46 23.46 8.56 -1.70
C PRO A 46 22.69 7.76 -0.63
N VAL A 47 23.10 7.88 0.62
CA VAL A 47 22.41 7.28 1.79
C VAL A 47 20.96 7.81 1.95
N ASP A 48 20.60 8.86 1.19
CA ASP A 48 19.33 9.56 1.30
C ASP A 48 18.33 9.19 0.19
N THR A 49 18.67 8.28 -0.73
CA THR A 49 17.73 7.81 -1.75
C THR A 49 16.72 6.84 -1.12
N ILE A 50 15.43 7.18 -1.22
CA ILE A 50 14.33 6.30 -0.79
C ILE A 50 13.76 5.59 -2.01
N HIS A 51 13.80 4.26 -1.97
CA HIS A 51 13.21 3.41 -2.99
C HIS A 51 11.79 3.05 -2.61
N VAL A 52 10.83 3.45 -3.46
CA VAL A 52 9.42 3.11 -3.30
C VAL A 52 9.11 1.86 -4.13
N VAL A 53 8.59 0.84 -3.46
CA VAL A 53 8.07 -0.36 -4.12
C VAL A 53 6.62 -0.52 -3.69
N VAL A 54 5.70 -0.48 -4.66
CA VAL A 54 4.27 -0.67 -4.41
C VAL A 54 3.68 -1.67 -5.39
N THR A 55 2.63 -2.34 -4.95
CA THR A 55 1.80 -3.16 -5.82
C THR A 55 0.35 -3.05 -5.38
N GLU A 56 -0.54 -2.89 -6.36
CA GLU A 56 -1.99 -2.96 -6.15
C GLU A 56 -2.51 -4.40 -6.27
N LYS A 57 -1.67 -5.31 -6.78
CA LYS A 57 -2.04 -6.71 -7.02
C LYS A 57 -2.06 -7.48 -5.70
N ARG A 58 -3.21 -8.06 -5.36
CA ARG A 58 -3.31 -9.03 -4.27
C ARG A 58 -2.66 -10.36 -4.67
N PRO A 59 -1.84 -10.99 -3.82
CA PRO A 59 -1.27 -12.31 -4.09
C PRO A 59 -2.33 -13.41 -4.25
N VAL A 60 -3.41 -13.30 -3.48
CA VAL A 60 -4.59 -14.18 -3.55
C VAL A 60 -5.78 -13.32 -4.03
N PRO A 61 -6.34 -13.60 -5.22
CA PRO A 61 -7.54 -12.91 -5.70
C PRO A 61 -8.72 -13.15 -4.75
N LEU A 62 -9.55 -12.12 -4.54
CA LEU A 62 -10.69 -12.18 -3.62
C LEU A 62 -12.00 -11.97 -4.39
N GLU A 63 -13.02 -12.73 -3.99
CA GLU A 63 -14.41 -12.52 -4.39
C GLU A 63 -15.18 -11.94 -3.20
N HIS A 64 -16.13 -11.05 -3.47
CA HIS A 64 -16.97 -10.45 -2.44
C HIS A 64 -18.41 -10.89 -2.67
N PHE A 65 -19.05 -11.40 -1.62
CA PHE A 65 -20.44 -11.85 -1.63
C PHE A 65 -21.26 -11.01 -0.66
N LEU A 66 -22.49 -10.68 -1.06
CA LEU A 66 -23.51 -10.09 -0.21
C LEU A 66 -24.41 -11.22 0.33
N TYR A 67 -24.48 -11.35 1.65
CA TYR A 67 -25.45 -12.24 2.29
C TYR A 67 -26.73 -11.44 2.59
N SER A 68 -27.88 -11.86 2.05
CA SER A 68 -29.12 -11.07 2.16
C SER A 68 -30.01 -11.50 3.34
N GLY A 69 -29.99 -12.76 3.73
CA GLY A 69 -30.70 -13.29 4.90
C GLY A 69 -32.23 -13.30 4.77
N PHE A 70 -32.78 -13.16 3.56
CA PHE A 70 -34.22 -13.07 3.29
C PHE A 70 -34.87 -14.42 2.95
N GLU A 71 -34.12 -15.43 2.49
CA GLU A 71 -34.72 -16.71 2.09
C GLU A 71 -34.58 -17.81 3.17
N ALA A 72 -35.71 -18.18 3.78
CA ALA A 72 -35.79 -19.28 4.75
C ALA A 72 -35.84 -20.69 4.09
N SER A 73 -35.83 -20.78 2.75
CA SER A 73 -36.12 -21.99 1.97
C SER A 73 -34.90 -22.73 1.38
N GLY A 74 -33.67 -22.38 1.78
CA GLY A 74 -32.49 -23.19 1.48
C GLY A 74 -31.90 -23.00 0.07
N GLN A 75 -32.23 -21.91 -0.63
CA GLN A 75 -31.39 -21.42 -1.73
C GLN A 75 -30.27 -20.55 -1.16
N ASP A 76 -29.08 -20.63 -1.76
CA ASP A 76 -27.89 -19.91 -1.33
C ASP A 76 -28.14 -18.40 -1.32
N ASP A 77 -28.25 -17.82 -0.13
CA ASP A 77 -28.56 -16.41 0.10
C ASP A 77 -27.32 -15.50 -0.05
N LEU A 78 -26.38 -15.92 -0.91
CA LEU A 78 -25.08 -15.29 -1.16
C LEU A 78 -24.99 -14.86 -2.62
N TYR A 79 -24.91 -13.55 -2.83
CA TYR A 79 -24.82 -12.94 -4.14
C TYR A 79 -23.40 -12.42 -4.38
N MET A 80 -22.69 -12.95 -5.37
CA MET A 80 -21.38 -12.39 -5.74
C MET A 80 -21.55 -10.96 -6.26
N ILE A 81 -20.91 -10.00 -5.62
CA ILE A 81 -20.94 -8.58 -5.99
C ILE A 81 -19.62 -8.10 -6.60
N VAL A 82 -18.50 -8.76 -6.31
CA VAL A 82 -17.21 -8.48 -6.94
C VAL A 82 -16.49 -9.79 -7.22
N ASN A 83 -16.08 -10.02 -8.46
CA ASN A 83 -15.27 -11.19 -8.81
C ASN A 83 -13.76 -11.00 -8.52
N GLN A 84 -12.98 -12.06 -8.75
CA GLN A 84 -11.52 -12.06 -8.58
C GLN A 84 -10.76 -11.01 -9.40
N GLN A 85 -11.37 -10.46 -10.47
CA GLN A 85 -10.80 -9.43 -11.33
C GLN A 85 -11.13 -8.02 -10.84
N GLY A 86 -11.91 -7.87 -9.76
CA GLY A 86 -12.38 -6.59 -9.27
C GLY A 86 -13.58 -6.03 -10.04
N HIS A 87 -14.20 -6.82 -10.93
CA HIS A 87 -15.41 -6.39 -11.64
C HIS A 87 -16.62 -6.43 -10.70
N PHE A 88 -17.30 -5.30 -10.57
CA PHE A 88 -18.48 -5.15 -9.72
C PHE A 88 -19.75 -5.51 -10.49
N TYR A 89 -20.61 -6.34 -9.91
CA TYR A 89 -21.90 -6.73 -10.46
C TYR A 89 -23.03 -6.10 -9.63
N LEU A 90 -23.99 -5.47 -10.33
CA LEU A 90 -25.26 -5.06 -9.73
C LEU A 90 -26.29 -6.18 -9.98
N PRO A 91 -26.82 -6.84 -8.94
CA PRO A 91 -27.93 -7.76 -9.14
C PRO A 91 -29.15 -6.96 -9.62
N GLY A 92 -29.59 -7.18 -10.87
CA GLY A 92 -30.83 -6.65 -11.42
C GLY A 92 -30.73 -5.53 -12.46
N ILE A 93 -29.53 -5.12 -12.89
CA ILE A 93 -29.36 -4.25 -14.07
C ILE A 93 -28.44 -4.97 -15.05
N ILE A 94 -29.05 -5.52 -16.10
CA ILE A 94 -28.39 -6.05 -17.30
C ILE A 94 -28.18 -4.89 -18.28
#